data_AF-A0A951RAA4-F1
#
_entry.id   AF-A0A951RAA4-F1
#
_cell.length_a   1.000
_cell.length_b   1.000
_cell.length_c   1.000
_cell.angle_alpha   90.00
_cell.angle_beta   90.00
_cell.angle_gamma   90.00
#
_symmetry.space_group_name_H-M   'P 1'
#
loop_
_entity.id
_entity.type
_entity.pdbx_description
1 polymer ?
#
loop_
_entity_poly.entity_id
_entity_poly.type
_entity_poly.pdbx_seq_one_letter_code
_entity_poly.pdbx_strand_id
1 'polypeptide(L)'
;MNPWKSLTGLANWVMRIAIMLMIFAWFFQSFMNFNLNSSGFYMATAFVILGIMLFAGGFLSRHTLTVVSALGLFILSVLQAYWSFNGITGVFAQWLLMGSVSFYFVTNGNK
;
A
#
# COMPACT_ATOMS: atom_id res chain seq x y z
N MET A 1 2.17 -4.30 29.56
CA MET A 1 3.63 -4.49 29.36
C MET A 1 4.08 -3.49 28.32
N ASN A 2 5.09 -2.65 28.57
CA ASN A 2 5.60 -1.75 27.54
C ASN A 2 6.42 -2.59 26.54
N PRO A 3 5.93 -2.82 25.30
CA PRO A 3 6.76 -3.42 24.27
C PRO A 3 7.99 -2.54 24.05
N TRP A 4 9.05 -3.11 23.51
CA TRP A 4 10.32 -2.41 23.25
C TRP A 4 10.05 -1.12 22.46
N LYS A 5 10.01 0.04 23.15
CA LYS A 5 9.51 1.32 22.60
C LYS A 5 10.27 1.81 21.36
N SER A 6 11.50 1.33 21.14
CA SER A 6 12.30 1.65 19.96
C SER A 6 11.87 0.89 18.70
N LEU A 7 11.18 -0.24 18.82
CA LEU A 7 10.84 -1.10 17.68
C LEU A 7 9.57 -0.66 16.94
N THR A 8 8.71 0.17 17.54
CA THR A 8 7.48 0.63 16.90
C THR A 8 7.76 1.49 15.67
N GLY A 9 8.72 2.41 15.75
CA GLY A 9 9.16 3.22 14.62
C GLY A 9 9.78 2.37 13.51
N LEU A 10 10.58 1.36 13.89
CA LEU A 10 11.18 0.42 12.94
C LEU A 10 10.10 -0.43 12.24
N ALA A 11 9.12 -0.94 12.99
CA ALA A 11 8.00 -1.71 12.43
C ALA A 11 7.21 -0.89 11.41
N ASN A 12 6.95 0.39 11.71
CA ASN A 12 6.27 1.29 10.77
C ASN A 12 7.07 1.47 9.47
N TRP A 13 8.39 1.62 9.56
CA TRP A 13 9.25 1.67 8.37
C TRP A 13 9.25 0.37 7.57
N VAL A 14 9.35 -0.77 8.24
CA VAL A 14 9.29 -2.09 7.59
C VAL A 14 7.97 -2.27 6.84
N MET A 15 6.84 -1.86 7.43
CA MET A 15 5.53 -1.93 6.77
C MET A 15 5.44 -1.01 5.54
N ARG A 16 6.01 0.20 5.58
CA ARG A 16 6.08 1.09 4.40
C ARG A 16 6.92 0.49 3.28
N ILE A 17 8.09 -0.06 3.62
CA ILE A 17 8.99 -0.72 2.66
C ILE A 17 8.30 -1.96 2.07
N ALA A 18 7.62 -2.76 2.88
CA ALA A 18 6.87 -3.93 2.41
C ALA A 18 5.78 -3.54 1.40
N ILE A 19 5.00 -2.49 1.68
CA ILE A 19 4.02 -1.96 0.72
C ILE A 19 4.72 -1.55 -0.59
N MET A 20 5.82 -0.80 -0.52
CA MET A 20 6.56 -0.37 -1.70
C MET A 20 7.07 -1.55 -2.55
N LEU A 21 7.69 -2.53 -1.91
CA LEU A 21 8.20 -3.72 -2.60
C LEU A 21 7.07 -4.53 -3.24
N MET A 22 5.92 -4.62 -2.57
CA MET A 22 4.76 -5.36 -3.09
C MET A 22 4.16 -4.65 -4.31
N ILE A 23 4.00 -3.32 -4.26
CA ILE A 23 3.57 -2.52 -5.42
C ILE A 23 4.55 -2.70 -6.58
N PHE A 24 5.85 -2.62 -6.30
CA PHE A 24 6.89 -2.81 -7.32
C PHE A 24 6.77 -4.20 -7.94
N ALA A 25 6.68 -5.26 -7.13
CA ALA A 25 6.58 -6.64 -7.61
C ALA A 25 5.34 -6.88 -8.49
N TRP A 26 4.18 -6.31 -8.14
CA TRP A 26 2.94 -6.51 -8.90
C TRP A 26 2.89 -5.72 -10.20
N PHE A 27 3.42 -4.49 -10.22
CA PHE A 27 3.22 -3.57 -11.33
C PHE A 27 4.47 -3.36 -12.19
N PHE A 28 5.63 -3.91 -11.85
CA PHE A 28 6.86 -3.78 -12.63
C PHE A 28 6.64 -4.07 -14.13
N GLN A 29 5.94 -5.18 -14.43
CA GLN A 29 5.65 -5.57 -15.80
C GLN A 29 4.67 -4.60 -16.50
N SER A 30 3.71 -4.05 -15.75
CA SER A 30 2.78 -3.05 -16.27
C SER A 30 3.50 -1.76 -16.70
N PHE A 31 4.55 -1.36 -15.97
CA PHE A 31 5.38 -0.22 -16.34
C PHE A 31 6.30 -0.51 -17.53
N MET A 32 6.89 -1.71 -17.59
CA MET A 32 7.72 -2.12 -18.73
C MET A 32 6.95 -2.15 -20.06
N ASN A 33 5.67 -2.53 -20.03
CA ASN A 33 4.83 -2.59 -21.21
C ASN A 33 4.27 -1.21 -21.64
N PHE A 34 4.42 -0.18 -20.80
CA PHE A 34 4.04 1.23 -21.02
C PHE A 34 2.83 1.46 -21.96
N ASN A 35 1.66 0.93 -21.57
CA ASN A 35 0.44 1.01 -22.39
C ASN A 35 -0.60 1.96 -21.76
N LEU A 36 -0.62 3.20 -22.24
CA LEU A 36 -1.54 4.25 -21.77
C LEU A 36 -3.01 4.00 -22.11
N ASN A 37 -3.31 3.05 -23.02
CA ASN A 37 -4.69 2.71 -23.36
C ASN A 37 -5.29 1.62 -22.44
N SER A 38 -4.50 1.05 -21.53
CA SER A 38 -4.96 -0.01 -20.63
C SER A 38 -5.49 0.56 -19.32
N SER A 39 -6.72 0.17 -18.95
CA SER A 39 -7.29 0.47 -17.62
C SER A 39 -6.42 -0.05 -16.48
N GLY A 40 -5.73 -1.18 -16.69
CA GLY A 40 -4.78 -1.75 -15.72
C GLY A 40 -3.55 -0.85 -15.48
N PHE A 41 -3.11 -0.10 -16.49
CA PHE A 41 -1.97 0.82 -16.35
C PHE A 41 -2.32 2.01 -15.45
N TYR A 42 -3.54 2.56 -15.57
CA TYR A 42 -4.02 3.63 -14.69
C TYR A 42 -4.14 3.16 -13.23
N MET A 43 -4.66 1.94 -13.01
CA MET A 43 -4.74 1.35 -11.69
C MET A 43 -3.34 1.14 -11.07
N ALA A 44 -2.42 0.57 -11.85
CA ALA A 44 -1.02 0.40 -11.45
C ALA A 44 -0.36 1.73 -11.06
N THR A 45 -0.58 2.76 -11.87
CA THR A 45 -0.05 4.11 -11.62
C THR A 45 -0.61 4.71 -10.34
N ALA A 46 -1.91 4.54 -10.07
CA ALA A 46 -2.53 5.00 -8.83
C ALA A 46 -1.91 4.33 -7.59
N PHE A 47 -1.71 3.01 -7.63
CA PHE A 47 -1.01 2.29 -6.56
C PHE A 47 0.41 2.82 -6.35
N VAL A 48 1.19 3.01 -7.41
CA VAL A 48 2.56 3.53 -7.32
C VAL A 48 2.60 4.94 -6.73
N ILE A 49 1.77 5.85 -7.21
CA ILE A 49 1.74 7.22 -6.71
C ILE A 49 1.40 7.23 -5.21
N LEU A 50 0.37 6.49 -4.81
CA LEU A 50 -0.03 6.40 -3.40
C LEU A 50 1.03 5.71 -2.54
N GLY A 51 1.70 4.68 -3.05
CA GLY A 51 2.83 4.03 -2.38
C GLY A 51 4.01 4.96 -2.14
N ILE A 52 4.38 5.75 -3.15
CA ILE A 52 5.41 6.80 -3.04
C ILE A 52 4.99 7.86 -2.03
N MET A 53 3.74 8.29 -2.08
CA MET A 53 3.21 9.32 -1.19
C MET A 53 3.13 8.83 0.26
N LEU A 54 2.81 7.55 0.48
CA LEU A 54 2.89 6.90 1.79
C LEU A 54 4.34 6.90 2.29
N PHE A 55 5.30 6.47 1.46
CA PHE A 55 6.70 6.45 1.84
C PHE A 55 7.26 7.85 2.15
N ALA A 56 6.96 8.83 1.30
CA ALA A 56 7.31 10.23 1.49
C ALA A 56 6.66 10.84 2.74
N GLY A 57 5.43 10.44 3.06
CA GLY A 57 4.74 10.86 4.28
C GLY A 57 5.47 10.47 5.56
N GLY A 58 6.18 9.33 5.53
CA GLY A 58 7.08 8.90 6.61
C GLY A 58 8.30 9.80 6.76
N PHE A 59 8.99 10.10 5.65
CA PHE A 59 10.17 10.97 5.65
C PHE A 59 9.86 12.42 6.06
N LEU A 60 8.82 13.01 5.48
CA LEU A 60 8.43 14.39 5.76
C LEU A 60 7.74 14.55 7.12
N SER A 61 7.52 13.45 7.84
CA SER A 61 6.79 13.41 9.10
C SER A 61 5.38 14.04 9.04
N ARG A 62 4.75 14.01 7.85
CA ARG A 62 3.44 14.62 7.60
C ARG A 62 2.33 13.59 7.82
N HIS A 63 1.64 13.70 8.95
CA HIS A 63 0.56 12.79 9.33
C HIS A 63 -0.56 12.75 8.28
N THR A 64 -1.02 13.91 7.79
CA THR A 64 -2.11 13.97 6.80
C THR A 64 -1.75 13.25 5.51
N LEU A 65 -0.49 13.37 5.05
CA LEU A 65 -0.02 12.72 3.83
C LEU A 65 -0.04 11.20 3.97
N THR A 66 0.39 10.67 5.13
CA THR A 66 0.35 9.24 5.42
C THR A 66 -1.08 8.71 5.45
N VAL A 67 -2.01 9.41 6.11
CA VAL A 67 -3.40 8.92 6.22
C VAL A 67 -4.10 8.93 4.88
N VAL A 68 -3.96 10.01 4.09
CA VAL A 68 -4.62 10.12 2.78
C VAL A 68 -4.09 9.08 1.80
N SER A 69 -2.77 8.89 1.75
CA SER A 69 -2.16 7.87 0.88
C SER A 69 -2.55 6.46 1.30
N ALA A 70 -2.52 6.16 2.60
CA ALA A 70 -2.94 4.89 3.16
C ALA A 70 -4.42 4.59 2.91
N LEU A 71 -5.29 5.61 3.01
CA LEU A 71 -6.71 5.47 2.74
C LEU A 71 -6.96 5.16 1.27
N GLY A 72 -6.26 5.84 0.36
CA GLY A 72 -6.29 5.50 -1.06
C GLY A 72 -5.87 4.06 -1.33
N LEU A 73 -4.73 3.62 -0.78
CA LEU A 73 -4.25 2.23 -0.94
C LEU A 73 -5.22 1.21 -0.35
N PHE A 74 -5.84 1.52 0.78
CA PHE A 74 -6.86 0.66 1.39
C PHE A 74 -8.08 0.49 0.48
N ILE A 75 -8.63 1.59 -0.04
CA ILE A 75 -9.79 1.51 -0.95
C ILE A 75 -9.44 0.73 -2.21
N LEU A 76 -8.31 1.03 -2.84
CA LEU A 76 -7.89 0.35 -4.07
C LEU A 76 -7.64 -1.15 -3.84
N SER A 77 -7.04 -1.53 -2.72
CA SER A 77 -6.80 -2.95 -2.40
C SER A 77 -8.10 -3.72 -2.13
N VAL A 78 -9.06 -3.13 -1.41
CA VAL A 78 -10.39 -3.74 -1.21
C VAL A 78 -11.13 -3.91 -2.54
N LEU A 79 -11.08 -2.89 -3.39
CA LEU A 79 -11.74 -2.92 -4.69
C LEU A 79 -11.10 -3.95 -5.63
N GLN A 80 -9.78 -4.07 -5.63
CA GLN A 80 -9.08 -5.10 -6.40
C GLN A 80 -9.35 -6.52 -5.86
N ALA A 81 -9.46 -6.68 -4.53
CA ALA A 81 -9.85 -7.93 -3.90
C ALA A 81 -11.28 -8.35 -4.29
N TYR A 82 -12.20 -7.39 -4.39
CA TYR A 82 -13.57 -7.62 -4.82
C TYR A 82 -13.65 -8.01 -6.30
N TRP A 83 -12.98 -7.29 -7.19
CA TRP A 83 -12.99 -7.61 -8.63
C TRP A 83 -12.25 -8.90 -8.97
N SER A 84 -11.19 -9.22 -8.23
CA SER A 84 -10.41 -10.45 -8.42
C SER A 84 -10.95 -11.61 -7.58
N PHE A 85 -12.14 -11.48 -7.00
CA PHE A 85 -12.68 -12.47 -6.10
C PHE A 85 -13.02 -13.77 -6.85
N ASN A 86 -12.24 -14.80 -6.58
CA ASN A 86 -12.43 -16.16 -7.10
C ASN A 86 -12.24 -17.18 -5.97
N GLY A 87 -12.87 -16.90 -4.82
CA GLY A 87 -12.69 -17.65 -3.57
C GLY A 87 -11.44 -17.25 -2.77
N ILE A 88 -11.14 -18.04 -1.73
CA ILE A 88 -9.99 -17.81 -0.82
C ILE A 88 -8.72 -18.31 -1.51
N THR A 89 -8.22 -17.51 -2.44
CA THR A 89 -6.98 -17.76 -3.19
C THR A 89 -5.82 -16.96 -2.61
N GLY A 90 -4.58 -17.32 -3.00
CA GLY A 90 -3.39 -16.56 -2.60
C GLY A 90 -3.42 -15.09 -3.04
N VAL A 91 -4.04 -14.81 -4.20
CA VAL A 91 -4.22 -13.44 -4.72
C VAL A 91 -5.15 -12.65 -3.81
N PHE A 92 -6.27 -13.24 -3.37
CA PHE A 92 -7.18 -12.58 -2.43
C PHE A 92 -6.49 -12.28 -1.09
N ALA A 93 -5.74 -13.23 -0.55
CA ALA A 93 -5.00 -13.05 0.70
C ALA A 93 -3.95 -11.92 0.61
N GLN A 94 -3.28 -11.81 -0.53
CA GLN A 94 -2.32 -10.74 -0.82
C GLN A 94 -2.96 -9.34 -0.82
N TRP A 95 -4.11 -9.16 -1.48
CA TRP A 95 -4.84 -7.89 -1.46
C TRP A 95 -5.35 -7.55 -0.06
N LEU A 96 -5.82 -8.55 0.69
CA LEU A 96 -6.30 -8.38 2.06
C LEU A 96 -5.15 -7.97 3.01
N LEU A 97 -3.96 -8.54 2.83
CA LEU A 97 -2.75 -8.14 3.56
C LEU A 97 -2.35 -6.70 3.22
N MET A 98 -2.39 -6.32 1.95
CA MET A 98 -2.14 -4.93 1.57
C MET A 98 -3.13 -3.97 2.21
N GLY A 99 -4.41 -4.35 2.21
CA GLY A 99 -5.48 -3.58 2.82
C GLY A 99 -5.28 -3.45 4.33
N SER A 100 -4.93 -4.51 5.04
CA SER A 100 -4.76 -4.46 6.49
C SER A 100 -3.59 -3.57 6.92
N VAL A 101 -2.45 -3.64 6.24
CA VAL A 101 -1.30 -2.76 6.50
C VAL A 101 -1.62 -1.30 6.13
N SER A 102 -2.34 -1.08 5.03
CA SER A 102 -2.79 0.26 4.65
C SER A 102 -3.76 0.83 5.68
N PHE A 103 -4.73 0.04 6.15
CA PHE A 103 -5.67 0.44 7.20
C PHE A 103 -4.97 0.77 8.51
N TYR A 104 -3.91 0.03 8.87
CA TYR A 104 -3.08 0.37 10.03
C TYR A 104 -2.52 1.81 9.96
N PHE A 105 -2.04 2.24 8.79
CA PHE A 105 -1.57 3.61 8.58
C PHE A 105 -2.69 4.64 8.55
N VAL A 106 -3.90 4.25 8.15
CA VAL A 106 -5.09 5.11 8.28
C VAL A 106 -5.39 5.40 9.75
N THR A 107 -5.34 4.38 10.61
CA THR A 107 -5.68 4.52 12.03
C THR A 107 -4.58 5.13 12.89
N ASN A 108 -3.31 4.84 12.57
CA ASN A 108 -2.17 5.27 13.39
C ASN A 108 -1.40 6.47 12.82
N GLY A 109 -1.59 6.79 11.53
CA GLY A 109 -0.86 7.87 10.88
C GLY A 109 0.64 7.66 10.89
N ASN A 110 1.39 8.69 11.30
CA ASN A 110 2.86 8.68 11.31
C ASN A 110 3.44 8.63 12.73
N LYS A 111 2.78 7.92 13.64
CA LYS A 111 3.29 7.67 15.00
C LYS A 111 4.58 6.85 15.01
#